data_AF-A0A527ZV94-F1
#
_entry.id   AF-A0A527ZV94-F1
#
_cell.length_a   1.000
_cell.length_b   1.000
_cell.length_c   1.000
_cell.angle_alpha   90.00
_cell.angle_beta   90.00
_cell.angle_gamma   90.00
#
_symmetry.space_group_name_H-M   'P 1'
#
loop_
_entity.id
_entity.type
_entity.pdbx_description
1 polymer ?
#
loop_
_entity_poly.entity_id
_entity_poly.type
_entity_poly.pdbx_seq_one_letter_code
_entity_poly.pdbx_strand_id
1 'polypeptide(L)'
;MKEASPAKAYTLHLGVIVLLFALSFVLPEYHHGLLARIMVLAVFAMGYNMLFGYVGLLSLGHAMFFSAGLYGAGLAVIHLGWSVPAAFAAGLACGAFLALVIGVL
;
A
#
# COMPACT_ATOMS: atom_id res chain seq x y z
N MET A 1 18.66 -32.39 8.76
CA MET A 1 17.37 -31.68 8.55
C MET A 1 16.73 -32.28 7.32
N LYS A 2 15.51 -32.83 7.41
CA LYS A 2 14.84 -33.49 6.28
C LYS A 2 14.30 -32.39 5.37
N GLU A 3 14.92 -32.18 4.22
CA GLU A 3 14.47 -31.14 3.28
C GLU A 3 13.01 -31.41 2.90
N ALA A 4 12.15 -30.42 3.13
CA ALA A 4 10.75 -30.53 2.76
C ALA A 4 10.67 -30.66 1.23
N SER A 5 9.99 -31.70 0.75
CA SER A 5 9.78 -31.88 -0.69
C SER A 5 9.19 -30.60 -1.30
N PRO A 6 9.69 -30.11 -2.44
CA PRO A 6 9.22 -28.86 -3.06
C PRO A 6 7.72 -28.88 -3.34
N ALA A 7 7.15 -30.06 -3.61
CA ALA A 7 5.71 -30.25 -3.76
C ALA A 7 4.93 -29.84 -2.49
N LYS A 8 5.45 -30.14 -1.30
CA LYS A 8 4.81 -29.80 -0.03
C LYS A 8 4.79 -28.29 0.21
N ALA A 9 5.85 -27.59 -0.19
CA ALA A 9 5.92 -26.13 -0.12
C ALA A 9 4.88 -25.49 -1.05
N TYR A 10 4.82 -25.91 -2.32
CA TYR A 10 3.84 -25.39 -3.27
C TYR A 10 2.40 -25.63 -2.82
N THR A 11 2.09 -26.81 -2.29
CA THR A 11 0.75 -27.08 -1.75
C THR A 11 0.39 -26.17 -0.59
N LEU A 12 1.38 -25.82 0.26
CA LEU A 12 1.15 -24.92 1.39
C LEU A 12 0.86 -23.50 0.91
N HIS A 13 1.66 -22.99 -0.03
CA HIS A 13 1.47 -21.66 -0.61
C HIS A 13 0.11 -21.54 -1.30
N LEU A 14 -0.26 -22.54 -2.11
CA LEU A 14 -1.56 -22.56 -2.78
C LEU A 14 -2.71 -22.63 -1.77
N GLY A 15 -2.57 -23.45 -0.72
CA GLY A 15 -3.55 -23.55 0.35
C GLY A 15 -3.76 -22.23 1.09
N VAL A 16 -2.69 -21.49 1.38
CA VAL A 16 -2.77 -20.17 2.01
C VAL A 16 -3.48 -19.16 1.10
N ILE A 17 -3.16 -19.15 -0.20
CA ILE A 17 -3.82 -18.25 -1.16
C ILE A 17 -5.32 -18.52 -1.24
N VAL A 18 -5.72 -19.79 -1.35
CA VAL A 18 -7.13 -20.19 -1.39
C VAL A 18 -7.84 -19.82 -0.09
N LEU A 19 -7.20 -20.02 1.06
CA LEU A 19 -7.75 -19.64 2.35
C LEU A 19 -7.98 -18.14 2.45
N LEU A 20 -6.99 -17.31 2.09
CA LEU A 20 -7.11 -15.85 2.13
C LEU A 20 -8.20 -15.34 1.17
N PHE A 21 -8.30 -15.95 -0.01
CA PHE A 21 -9.37 -15.66 -0.97
C PHE A 21 -10.74 -16.01 -0.41
N ALA A 22 -10.90 -17.19 0.18
CA ALA A 22 -12.16 -17.61 0.81
C ALA A 22 -12.55 -16.71 1.99
N LEU A 23 -11.57 -16.30 2.82
CA LEU A 23 -11.80 -15.42 3.96
C LEU A 23 -12.40 -14.08 3.52
N SER A 24 -12.00 -13.59 2.34
CA SER A 24 -12.55 -12.37 1.74
C SER A 24 -14.08 -12.39 1.64
N PHE A 25 -14.71 -13.54 1.39
CA PHE A 25 -16.16 -13.66 1.22
C PHE A 25 -16.91 -13.98 2.51
N VAL A 26 -16.22 -14.46 3.55
CA VAL A 26 -16.83 -14.91 4.80
C VAL A 26 -16.74 -13.84 5.90
N LEU A 27 -15.75 -12.94 5.82
CA LEU A 27 -15.50 -11.93 6.84
C LEU A 27 -16.55 -10.81 6.85
N PRO A 28 -16.97 -10.34 8.03
CA PRO A 28 -17.78 -9.12 8.17
C PRO A 28 -17.07 -7.90 7.59
N GLU A 29 -17.83 -6.88 7.14
CA GLU A 29 -17.32 -5.70 6.42
C GLU A 29 -16.07 -5.06 7.04
N TYR A 30 -16.06 -4.89 8.37
CA TYR A 30 -14.92 -4.34 9.09
C TYR A 30 -13.65 -5.19 8.93
N HIS A 31 -13.77 -6.51 9.14
CA HIS A 31 -12.63 -7.41 9.05
C HIS A 31 -12.20 -7.65 7.60
N HIS A 32 -13.13 -7.58 6.66
CA HIS A 32 -12.84 -7.61 5.24
C HIS A 32 -11.96 -6.42 4.84
N GLY A 33 -12.36 -5.20 5.21
CA GLY A 33 -11.57 -3.99 4.95
C GLY A 33 -10.20 -4.03 5.63
N LEU A 34 -10.13 -4.53 6.86
CA LEU A 34 -8.86 -4.69 7.58
C LEU A 34 -7.93 -5.71 6.90
N LEU A 35 -8.47 -6.87 6.48
CA LEU A 35 -7.72 -7.89 5.75
C LEU A 35 -7.13 -7.33 4.47
N ALA A 36 -7.94 -6.62 3.66
CA ALA A 36 -7.47 -5.99 2.43
C ALA A 36 -6.32 -5.00 2.71
N ARG A 37 -6.43 -4.21 3.78
CA ARG A 37 -5.38 -3.27 4.19
C ARG A 37 -4.09 -3.97 4.60
N ILE A 38 -4.20 -5.07 5.36
CA ILE A 38 -3.04 -5.90 5.76
C ILE A 38 -2.36 -6.49 4.52
N MET A 39 -3.13 -7.02 3.57
CA MET A 39 -2.60 -7.60 2.33
C MET A 39 -1.82 -6.57 1.50
N VAL A 40 -2.37 -5.36 1.34
CA VAL A 40 -1.69 -4.26 0.65
C VAL A 40 -0.38 -3.90 1.36
N LEU A 41 -0.39 -3.79 2.69
CA LEU A 41 0.82 -3.49 3.47
C LEU A 41 1.86 -4.62 3.40
N ALA A 42 1.43 -5.89 3.38
CA ALA A 42 2.31 -7.04 3.25
C ALA A 42 3.01 -7.07 1.89
N VAL A 43 2.27 -6.83 0.79
CA VAL A 43 2.84 -6.72 -0.56
C VAL A 43 3.81 -5.54 -0.65
N PHE A 44 3.45 -4.40 -0.07
CA PHE A 44 4.33 -3.25 0.02
C PHE A 44 5.63 -3.58 0.77
N ALA A 45 5.54 -4.22 1.94
CA ALA A 45 6.70 -4.61 2.72
C ALA A 45 7.61 -5.61 1.99
N MET A 46 7.04 -6.60 1.29
CA MET A 46 7.81 -7.54 0.47
C MET A 46 8.52 -6.84 -0.69
N GLY A 47 7.83 -5.96 -1.42
CA GLY A 47 8.43 -5.17 -2.50
C GLY A 47 9.55 -4.26 -1.99
N TYR A 48 9.34 -3.62 -0.84
CA TYR A 48 10.35 -2.80 -0.18
C TYR A 48 11.56 -3.63 0.24
N ASN A 49 11.36 -4.79 0.85
CA ASN A 49 12.44 -5.73 1.19
C ASN A 49 13.20 -6.20 -0.06
N MET A 50 12.50 -6.38 -1.20
CA MET A 50 13.15 -6.79 -2.44
C MET A 50 14.05 -5.68 -3.00
N LEU A 51 13.53 -4.45 -3.13
CA LEU A 51 14.29 -3.31 -3.65
C LEU A 51 15.43 -2.91 -2.71
N PHE A 52 15.13 -2.75 -1.43
CA PHE A 52 16.12 -2.29 -0.45
C PHE A 52 17.09 -3.41 -0.07
N GLY A 53 16.59 -4.62 0.17
CA GLY A 53 17.40 -5.74 0.64
C GLY A 53 18.31 -6.37 -0.41
N TYR A 54 17.94 -6.33 -1.70
CA TYR A 54 18.77 -6.92 -2.77
C TYR A 54 19.44 -5.90 -3.67
N VAL A 55 18.79 -4.76 -3.96
CA VAL A 55 19.31 -3.76 -4.90
C VAL A 55 19.96 -2.58 -4.17
N GLY A 56 19.67 -2.40 -2.86
CA GLY A 56 20.17 -1.28 -2.07
C GLY A 56 19.57 0.08 -2.45
N LEU A 57 18.57 0.10 -3.33
CA LEU A 57 17.93 1.32 -3.81
C LEU A 57 16.72 1.64 -2.93
N LEU A 58 16.79 2.76 -2.22
CA LEU A 58 15.77 3.23 -1.29
C LEU A 58 15.01 4.41 -1.93
N SER A 59 13.94 4.13 -2.69
CA SER A 59 13.14 5.19 -3.35
C SER A 59 12.09 5.77 -2.41
N LEU A 60 12.47 6.76 -1.59
CA LEU A 60 11.53 7.49 -0.72
C LEU A 60 10.75 8.57 -1.48
N GLY A 61 11.30 9.08 -2.58
CA GLY A 61 10.73 10.18 -3.37
C GLY A 61 9.34 9.87 -3.95
N HIS A 62 9.16 8.72 -4.61
CA HIS A 62 7.85 8.40 -5.19
C HIS A 62 6.77 8.21 -4.12
N ALA A 63 7.11 7.55 -3.02
CA ALA A 63 6.18 7.31 -1.92
C ALA A 63 5.75 8.60 -1.22
N MET A 64 6.69 9.54 -0.99
CA MET A 64 6.36 10.82 -0.36
C MET A 64 5.42 11.67 -1.24
N PHE A 65 5.68 11.79 -2.55
CA PHE A 65 4.79 12.54 -3.45
C PHE A 65 3.42 11.89 -3.62
N PHE A 66 3.38 10.56 -3.74
CA PHE A 66 2.13 9.81 -3.79
C PHE A 66 1.30 10.02 -2.52
N SER A 67 1.93 9.93 -1.34
CA SER A 67 1.25 10.13 -0.06
C SER A 67 0.72 11.55 0.11
N ALA A 68 1.50 12.58 -0.26
CA ALA A 68 1.08 13.98 -0.17
C ALA A 68 -0.15 14.27 -1.04
N GLY A 69 -0.18 13.75 -2.27
CA GLY A 69 -1.33 13.91 -3.15
C GLY A 69 -2.56 13.13 -2.66
N LEU A 70 -2.38 11.86 -2.28
CA LEU A 70 -3.47 10.99 -1.82
C LEU A 70 -4.13 11.53 -0.54
N TYR A 71 -3.33 11.90 0.46
CA TYR A 71 -3.87 12.44 1.71
C TYR A 71 -4.42 13.86 1.53
N GLY A 72 -3.78 14.70 0.71
CA GLY A 72 -4.28 16.04 0.39
C GLY A 72 -5.67 16.02 -0.24
N ALA A 73 -5.92 15.09 -1.17
CA ALA A 73 -7.23 14.92 -1.77
C ALA A 73 -8.21 14.13 -0.85
N GLY A 74 -7.77 13.01 -0.30
CA GLY A 74 -8.62 12.10 0.47
C GLY A 74 -9.16 12.73 1.75
N LEU A 75 -8.31 13.43 2.52
CA LEU A 75 -8.75 14.11 3.74
C LEU A 75 -9.66 15.30 3.43
N ALA A 76 -9.46 15.98 2.29
CA ALA A 76 -10.33 17.06 1.86
C ALA A 76 -11.75 16.57 1.53
N VAL A 77 -11.89 15.38 0.94
CA VAL A 77 -13.21 14.78 0.73
C VAL A 77 -13.83 14.31 2.04
N ILE A 78 -13.07 13.57 2.86
CA ILE A 78 -13.61 12.88 4.04
C ILE A 78 -13.94 13.86 5.18
N HIS A 79 -13.07 14.84 5.44
CA HIS A 79 -13.19 15.71 6.61
C HIS A 79 -13.65 17.13 6.29
N LEU A 80 -13.30 17.65 5.11
CA LEU A 80 -13.68 19.01 4.71
C LEU A 80 -14.95 19.04 3.84
N GLY A 81 -15.42 17.88 3.36
CA GLY A 81 -16.61 17.77 2.52
C GLY A 81 -16.47 18.45 1.15
N TRP A 82 -15.23 18.65 0.67
CA TRP A 82 -14.97 19.33 -0.58
C TRP A 82 -15.44 18.51 -1.79
N SER A 83 -15.85 19.21 -2.85
CA SER A 83 -16.18 18.58 -4.13
C SER A 83 -14.94 17.91 -4.73
N VAL A 84 -15.16 16.86 -5.54
CA VAL A 84 -14.06 16.08 -6.15
C VAL A 84 -13.04 16.95 -6.89
N PRO A 85 -13.43 17.97 -7.69
CA PRO A 85 -12.46 18.85 -8.34
C PRO A 85 -11.64 19.69 -7.34
N ALA A 86 -12.27 20.18 -6.27
CA ALA A 86 -11.60 20.97 -5.25
C ALA A 86 -10.62 20.12 -4.43
N ALA A 87 -11.02 18.90 -4.07
CA ALA A 87 -10.13 17.94 -3.40
C ALA A 87 -8.95 17.52 -4.28
N PHE A 88 -9.16 17.35 -5.59
CA PHE A 88 -8.08 17.09 -6.52
C PHE A 88 -7.07 18.23 -6.58
N ALA A 89 -7.55 19.48 -6.64
CA ALA A 89 -6.69 20.66 -6.57
C ALA A 89 -5.90 20.73 -5.26
N ALA A 90 -6.51 20.35 -4.13
CA ALA A 90 -5.85 20.26 -2.84
C ALA A 90 -4.69 19.24 -2.85
N GLY A 91 -4.92 18.04 -3.39
CA GLY A 91 -3.87 17.03 -3.56
C GLY A 91 -2.71 17.53 -4.43
N LEU A 92 -3.01 18.23 -5.53
CA LEU A 92 -2.00 18.82 -6.40
C LEU A 92 -1.18 19.89 -5.68
N ALA A 93 -1.85 20.76 -4.90
CA ALA A 93 -1.20 21.79 -4.10
C ALA A 93 -0.28 21.19 -3.02
N CYS A 94 -0.72 20.12 -2.34
CA CYS A 94 0.11 19.40 -1.36
C CYS A 94 1.36 18.78 -2.01
N GLY A 95 1.23 18.16 -3.18
CA GLY A 95 2.35 17.61 -3.94
C GLY A 95 3.34 18.70 -4.39
N ALA A 96 2.83 19.82 -4.93
CA ALA A 96 3.64 20.94 -5.37
C ALA A 96 4.39 21.61 -4.20
N PHE A 97 3.71 21.78 -3.05
CA PHE A 97 4.33 22.30 -1.84
C PHE A 97 5.47 21.39 -1.37
N LEU A 98 5.24 20.08 -1.33
CA LEU A 98 6.28 19.12 -0.97
C LEU A 98 7.47 19.17 -1.95
N ALA A 99 7.20 19.32 -3.25
CA ALA A 99 8.25 19.42 -4.27
C ALA A 99 9.11 20.68 -4.07
N LEU A 100 8.48 21.81 -3.73
CA LEU A 100 9.20 23.04 -3.39
C LEU A 100 10.09 22.87 -2.16
N VAL A 101 9.57 22.27 -1.08
CA VAL A 101 10.36 22.04 0.14
C VAL A 101 11.58 21.17 -0.15
N ILE A 102 11.40 20.09 -0.89
CA ILE A 102 12.50 19.17 -1.23
C ILE A 102 13.47 19.79 -2.25
N GLY A 103 13.00 20.59 -3.19
CA GLY A 103 13.86 21.27 -4.15
C GLY A 103 14.74 22.37 -3.55
N VAL A 104 14.41 22.85 -2.34
CA VAL A 104 15.20 23.85 -1.59
C VAL A 104 16.23 23.21 -0.66
N LEU A 105 16.06 21.93 -0.32
CA LEU A 105 16.97 21.13 0.52
C LEU A 105 18.20 20.64 -0.27
#